data_AF-A0A094GKA0-F1
#
_entry.id   AF-A0A094GKA0-F1
#
_cell.length_a   1.000
_cell.length_b   1.000
_cell.length_c   1.000
_cell.angle_alpha   90.00
_cell.angle_beta   90.00
_cell.angle_gamma   90.00
#
_symmetry.space_group_name_H-M   'P 1'
#
loop_
_entity.id
_entity.type
_entity.pdbx_description
1 polymer ?
#
loop_
_entity_poly.entity_id
_entity_poly.type
_entity_poly.pdbx_seq_one_letter_code
_entity_poly.pdbx_strand_id
1 'polypeptide(L)'
;MAAATPEQWILDMPNGEFVRSLTLYSEPYVKIRLEPSSREYKLPKALLCRQSTYFAAMFDGNFKEGVEQSTTLEEIDGVVSTRSFEMLVQWLYVSRVIFDEATSEETITAVLQFVRLADMCRVTGMEELMAGRIKAMIVGKAPMKAKKRAATAFIVHNACLTSEHIMSAVLLRRGHPVRTILTTAAVPAYLNRANYLSEALENCGFAVDLLKEVQIATKSFQSDVSFVTIQDPLSDARISLVCNE
;
A
#
# COMPACT_ATOMS: atom_id res chain seq x y z
N MET A 1 4.98 28.51 2.60
CA MET A 1 5.24 27.16 2.06
C MET A 1 3.98 26.70 1.37
N ALA A 2 3.96 26.73 0.03
CA ALA A 2 2.80 26.32 -0.73
C ALA A 2 2.61 24.80 -0.59
N ALA A 3 1.41 24.39 -0.19
CA ALA A 3 1.00 23.00 -0.22
C ALA A 3 1.12 22.49 -1.67
N ALA A 4 1.78 21.35 -1.85
CA ALA A 4 1.82 20.68 -3.15
C ALA A 4 0.37 20.46 -3.61
N THR A 5 0.01 21.04 -4.75
CA THR A 5 -1.26 20.79 -5.42
C THR A 5 -1.39 19.28 -5.67
N PRO A 6 -2.59 18.69 -5.47
CA PRO A 6 -2.81 17.28 -5.79
C PRO A 6 -2.42 17.05 -7.25
N GLU A 7 -1.58 16.04 -7.49
CA GLU A 7 -1.15 15.66 -8.83
C GLU A 7 -2.40 15.43 -9.71
N GLN A 8 -2.62 16.28 -10.71
CA GLN A 8 -3.72 16.12 -11.66
C GLN A 8 -3.42 14.89 -12.53
N TRP A 9 -4.23 13.85 -12.35
CA TRP A 9 -4.14 12.61 -13.11
C TRP A 9 -4.48 12.86 -14.56
N ILE A 10 -3.86 12.11 -15.49
CA ILE A 10 -4.08 12.34 -16.93
C ILE A 10 -5.56 12.23 -17.35
N LEU A 11 -6.33 11.42 -16.62
CA LEU A 11 -7.76 11.22 -16.86
C LEU A 11 -8.64 12.37 -16.35
N ASP A 12 -8.12 13.16 -15.41
CA ASP A 12 -8.81 14.29 -14.78
C ASP A 12 -8.17 15.63 -15.18
N MET A 13 -7.26 15.60 -16.17
CA MET A 13 -6.48 16.74 -16.63
C MET A 13 -7.29 17.61 -17.61
N PRO A 14 -7.30 18.94 -17.46
CA PRO A 14 -7.92 19.84 -18.43
C PRO A 14 -7.34 19.65 -19.84
N ASN A 15 -8.17 19.78 -20.88
CA ASN A 15 -7.80 19.51 -22.28
C ASN A 15 -6.47 20.16 -22.72
N GLY A 16 -6.24 21.43 -22.32
CA GLY A 16 -5.02 22.15 -22.69
C GLY A 16 -3.76 21.59 -22.02
N GLU A 17 -3.86 21.13 -20.78
CA GLU A 17 -2.76 20.50 -20.05
C GLU A 17 -2.50 19.09 -20.58
N PHE A 18 -3.58 18.36 -20.92
CA PHE A 18 -3.48 17.04 -21.52
C PHE A 18 -2.65 17.08 -22.80
N VAL A 19 -2.96 18.00 -23.72
CA VAL A 19 -2.19 18.15 -24.98
C VAL A 19 -0.72 18.46 -24.71
N ARG A 20 -0.41 19.28 -23.69
CA ARG A 20 0.98 19.56 -23.31
C ARG A 20 1.69 18.32 -22.74
N SER A 21 0.97 17.49 -21.99
CA SER A 21 1.50 16.26 -21.41
C SER A 21 1.88 15.20 -22.46
N LEU A 22 1.29 15.24 -23.67
CA LEU A 22 1.61 14.31 -24.76
C LEU A 22 3.10 14.31 -25.13
N THR A 23 3.80 15.43 -24.92
CA THR A 23 5.26 15.52 -25.13
C THR A 23 6.05 14.55 -24.26
N LEU A 24 5.51 14.14 -23.11
CA LEU A 24 6.16 13.20 -22.19
C LEU A 24 6.19 11.77 -22.73
N TYR A 25 5.27 11.44 -23.63
CA TYR A 25 5.12 10.12 -24.24
C TYR A 25 5.93 9.97 -25.53
N SER A 26 6.62 11.03 -25.94
CA SER A 26 7.45 11.07 -27.14
C SER A 26 8.87 10.61 -26.87
N GLU A 27 9.67 10.49 -27.94
CA GLU A 27 11.09 10.20 -27.84
C GLU A 27 11.88 11.24 -27.00
N PRO A 28 13.01 10.85 -26.40
CA PRO A 28 13.68 9.55 -26.48
C PRO A 28 13.11 8.48 -25.55
N TYR A 29 13.39 7.21 -25.86
CA TYR A 29 13.03 6.06 -25.02
C TYR A 29 14.24 5.50 -24.28
N VAL A 30 14.00 4.96 -23.10
CA VAL A 30 14.95 4.14 -22.32
C VAL A 30 14.52 2.68 -22.30
N LYS A 31 15.49 1.78 -22.09
CA LYS A 31 15.25 0.35 -21.90
C LYS A 31 15.45 -0.04 -20.45
N ILE A 32 14.53 -0.81 -19.89
CA ILE A 32 14.63 -1.37 -18.54
C ILE A 32 14.47 -2.87 -18.64
N ARG A 33 15.50 -3.61 -18.25
CA ARG A 33 15.47 -5.06 -18.17
C ARG A 33 15.26 -5.51 -16.72
N LEU A 34 14.44 -6.52 -16.51
CA LEU A 34 14.34 -7.22 -15.23
C LEU A 34 15.15 -8.51 -15.30
N GLU A 35 15.96 -8.81 -14.28
CA GLU A 35 16.68 -10.08 -14.15
C GLU A 35 16.26 -10.81 -12.87
N PRO A 36 16.08 -12.15 -12.88
CA PRO A 36 16.49 -13.09 -13.93
C PRO A 36 15.41 -13.38 -15.00
N SER A 37 14.25 -12.71 -14.97
CA SER A 37 13.17 -12.96 -15.94
C SER A 37 13.52 -12.53 -17.38
N SER A 38 14.58 -11.76 -17.56
CA SER A 38 15.07 -11.17 -18.81
C SER A 38 13.99 -10.42 -19.61
N ARG A 39 12.93 -9.93 -18.95
CA ARG A 39 11.89 -9.10 -19.59
C ARG A 39 12.42 -7.68 -19.81
N GLU A 40 12.25 -7.15 -21.00
CA GLU A 40 12.70 -5.80 -21.38
C GLU A 40 11.51 -4.90 -21.72
N TYR A 41 11.52 -3.68 -21.18
CA TYR A 41 10.51 -2.66 -21.40
C TYR A 41 11.13 -1.42 -22.02
N LYS A 42 10.47 -0.87 -23.04
CA LYS A 42 10.86 0.39 -23.69
C LYS A 42 9.89 1.49 -23.26
N LEU A 43 10.38 2.49 -22.52
CA LEU A 43 9.56 3.52 -21.88
C LEU A 43 10.03 4.94 -22.28
N PRO A 44 9.12 5.92 -22.46
CA PRO A 44 9.49 7.31 -22.71
C PRO A 44 10.31 7.87 -21.55
N LYS A 45 11.51 8.37 -21.87
CA LYS A 45 12.45 8.91 -20.88
C LYS A 45 11.81 10.07 -20.09
N ALA A 46 11.20 11.00 -20.81
CA ALA A 46 10.61 12.20 -20.24
C ALA A 46 9.50 11.87 -19.23
N LEU A 47 8.61 10.92 -19.55
CA LEU A 47 7.59 10.45 -18.62
C LEU A 47 8.21 9.86 -17.34
N LEU A 48 9.16 8.94 -17.52
CA LEU A 48 9.78 8.21 -16.43
C LEU A 48 10.56 9.13 -15.48
N CYS A 49 11.43 9.99 -16.02
CA CYS A 49 12.27 10.91 -15.25
C CYS A 49 11.44 12.01 -14.59
N ARG A 50 10.32 12.45 -15.19
CA ARG A 50 9.42 13.42 -14.55
C ARG A 50 8.78 12.86 -13.29
N GLN A 51 8.35 11.60 -13.34
CA GLN A 51 7.59 10.97 -12.26
C GLN A 51 8.46 10.28 -11.21
N SER A 52 9.74 10.05 -11.51
CA SER A 52 10.67 9.32 -10.65
C SER A 52 12.01 10.03 -10.57
N THR A 53 12.32 10.57 -9.40
CA THR A 53 13.66 11.14 -9.14
C THR A 53 14.76 10.08 -9.15
N TYR A 54 14.41 8.81 -8.90
CA TYR A 54 15.32 7.67 -9.04
C TYR A 54 15.75 7.48 -10.50
N PHE A 55 14.78 7.41 -11.42
CA PHE A 55 15.09 7.24 -12.84
C PHE A 55 15.64 8.53 -13.48
N ALA A 56 15.27 9.71 -13.00
CA ALA A 56 15.92 10.96 -13.40
C ALA A 56 17.42 10.94 -13.07
N ALA A 57 17.78 10.59 -11.84
CA ALA A 57 19.19 10.49 -11.44
C ALA A 57 19.96 9.46 -12.28
N MET A 58 19.31 8.37 -12.68
CA MET A 58 19.89 7.30 -13.48
C MET A 58 20.11 7.71 -14.95
N PHE A 59 19.09 8.28 -15.59
CA PHE A 59 19.09 8.50 -17.05
C PHE A 59 19.45 9.92 -17.50
N ASP A 60 19.32 10.92 -16.64
CA ASP A 60 19.74 12.31 -16.93
C ASP A 60 21.16 12.62 -16.42
N GLY A 61 21.78 11.69 -15.69
CA GLY A 61 23.16 11.80 -15.23
C GLY A 61 24.20 11.31 -16.24
N ASN A 62 25.49 11.49 -15.90
CA ASN A 62 26.64 11.00 -16.67
C ASN A 62 27.01 9.55 -16.36
N PHE A 63 26.09 8.76 -15.80
CA PHE A 63 26.30 7.35 -15.53
C PHE A 63 26.15 6.53 -16.82
N LYS A 64 26.62 5.28 -16.78
CA LYS A 64 26.58 4.37 -17.94
C LYS A 64 25.15 4.23 -18.48
N GLU A 65 24.17 4.18 -17.59
CA GLU A 65 22.75 4.07 -17.89
C GLU A 65 22.23 5.31 -18.65
N GLY A 66 22.70 6.51 -18.30
CA GLY A 66 22.38 7.75 -18.99
C GLY A 66 23.02 7.84 -20.38
N VAL A 67 24.20 7.23 -20.57
CA VAL A 67 24.83 7.16 -21.90
C VAL A 67 24.15 6.12 -22.78
N GLU A 68 23.89 4.93 -22.24
CA GLU A 68 23.32 3.80 -22.97
C GLU A 68 21.79 3.88 -23.12
N GLN A 69 21.14 4.79 -22.38
CA GLN A 69 19.68 4.88 -22.27
C GLN A 69 19.06 3.51 -21.91
N SER A 70 19.74 2.76 -21.04
CA SER A 70 19.37 1.40 -20.66
C SER A 70 19.79 1.09 -19.24
N THR A 71 19.04 0.26 -18.53
CA THR A 71 19.41 -0.26 -17.20
C THR A 71 18.85 -1.66 -16.99
N THR A 72 19.41 -2.35 -16.00
CA THR A 72 18.93 -3.64 -15.52
C THR A 72 18.53 -3.48 -14.05
N LEU A 73 17.31 -3.88 -13.70
CA LEU A 73 16.83 -3.99 -12.34
C LEU A 73 16.81 -5.46 -11.93
N GLU A 74 17.54 -5.77 -10.87
CA GLU A 74 17.48 -7.10 -10.25
C GLU A 74 16.11 -7.28 -9.59
N GLU A 75 15.51 -8.46 -9.78
CA GLU A 75 14.32 -8.86 -9.06
C GLU A 75 14.64 -9.00 -7.57
N ILE A 76 13.75 -8.44 -6.76
CA ILE A 76 13.89 -8.38 -5.30
C ILE A 76 12.58 -8.88 -4.75
N ASP A 77 12.64 -9.94 -3.95
CA ASP A 77 11.46 -10.56 -3.39
C ASP A 77 10.58 -9.55 -2.63
N GLY A 78 9.28 -9.59 -2.95
CA GLY A 78 8.30 -8.65 -2.42
C GLY A 78 8.47 -7.18 -2.83
N VAL A 79 9.40 -6.82 -3.72
CA VAL A 79 9.64 -5.43 -4.18
C VAL A 79 9.65 -5.35 -5.70
N VAL A 80 10.68 -5.91 -6.35
CA VAL A 80 10.87 -5.83 -7.80
C VAL A 80 10.50 -7.17 -8.40
N SER A 81 9.43 -7.17 -9.18
CA SER A 81 8.96 -8.32 -9.93
C SER A 81 8.37 -7.84 -11.25
N THR A 82 8.21 -8.74 -12.21
CA THR A 82 7.49 -8.44 -13.46
C THR A 82 6.14 -7.77 -13.17
N ARG A 83 5.36 -8.35 -12.25
CA ARG A 83 4.02 -7.84 -11.88
C ARG A 83 4.07 -6.43 -11.29
N SER A 84 4.91 -6.20 -10.29
CA SER A 84 4.99 -4.89 -9.64
C SER A 84 5.51 -3.82 -10.59
N PHE A 85 6.45 -4.17 -11.48
CA PHE A 85 6.97 -3.26 -12.48
C PHE A 85 5.92 -2.89 -13.54
N GLU A 86 5.16 -3.86 -14.05
CA GLU A 86 4.05 -3.59 -14.97
C GLU A 86 2.97 -2.70 -14.33
N MET A 87 2.67 -2.90 -13.03
CA MET A 87 1.79 -2.02 -12.26
C MET A 87 2.37 -0.60 -12.11
N LEU A 88 3.68 -0.47 -11.88
CA LEU A 88 4.35 0.83 -11.86
C LEU A 88 4.25 1.52 -13.22
N VAL A 89 4.52 0.82 -14.30
CA VAL A 89 4.37 1.36 -15.66
C VAL A 89 2.94 1.82 -15.90
N GLN A 90 1.93 1.03 -15.53
CA GLN A 90 0.53 1.43 -15.66
C GLN A 90 0.24 2.72 -14.86
N TRP A 91 0.72 2.79 -13.61
CA TRP A 91 0.60 3.99 -12.79
C TRP A 91 1.25 5.22 -13.43
N LEU A 92 2.46 5.09 -13.97
CA LEU A 92 3.18 6.19 -14.60
C LEU A 92 2.43 6.76 -15.81
N TYR A 93 1.74 5.91 -16.56
CA TYR A 93 1.01 6.31 -17.76
C TYR A 93 -0.37 6.92 -17.47
N VAL A 94 -1.14 6.29 -16.58
CA VAL A 94 -2.57 6.63 -16.38
C VAL A 94 -2.95 6.97 -14.95
N SER A 95 -2.00 7.03 -14.03
CA SER A 95 -2.22 7.29 -12.60
C SER A 95 -3.24 6.36 -11.96
N ARG A 96 -3.32 5.12 -12.47
CA ARG A 96 -4.22 4.06 -12.00
C ARG A 96 -3.55 2.71 -12.17
N VAL A 97 -3.87 1.79 -11.27
CA VAL A 97 -3.48 0.39 -11.39
C VAL A 97 -4.73 -0.47 -11.40
N ILE A 98 -4.81 -1.36 -12.38
CA ILE A 98 -5.82 -2.41 -12.47
C ILE A 98 -5.21 -3.66 -11.85
N PHE A 99 -5.94 -4.25 -10.92
CA PHE A 99 -5.57 -5.51 -10.31
C PHE A 99 -6.47 -6.57 -10.91
N ASP A 100 -5.88 -7.67 -11.36
CA ASP A 100 -6.61 -8.82 -11.86
C ASP A 100 -7.60 -9.35 -10.81
N GLU A 101 -8.61 -10.09 -11.27
CA GLU A 101 -9.59 -10.76 -10.40
C GLU A 101 -8.90 -11.83 -9.54
N ALA A 102 -8.34 -11.39 -8.42
CA ALA A 102 -7.62 -12.21 -7.45
C ALA A 102 -8.33 -12.23 -6.10
N THR A 103 -7.92 -13.12 -5.21
CA THR A 103 -8.39 -13.09 -3.82
C THR A 103 -7.96 -11.79 -3.12
N SER A 104 -8.57 -11.50 -1.97
CA SER A 104 -8.22 -10.27 -1.26
C SER A 104 -6.80 -10.30 -0.71
N GLU A 105 -6.37 -11.47 -0.28
CA GLU A 105 -5.00 -11.71 0.18
C GLU A 105 -4.00 -11.45 -0.94
N GLU A 106 -4.18 -12.06 -2.12
CA GLU A 106 -3.30 -11.87 -3.28
C GLU A 106 -3.29 -10.42 -3.77
N THR A 107 -4.42 -9.73 -3.69
CA THR A 107 -4.51 -8.32 -4.05
C THR A 107 -3.77 -7.45 -3.05
N ILE A 108 -3.87 -7.71 -1.73
CA ILE A 108 -3.11 -6.99 -0.71
C ILE A 108 -1.61 -7.22 -0.93
N THR A 109 -1.19 -8.45 -1.24
CA THR A 109 0.19 -8.77 -1.64
C THR A 109 0.63 -7.97 -2.86
N ALA A 110 -0.21 -7.90 -3.90
CA ALA A 110 0.08 -7.12 -5.11
C ALA A 110 0.22 -5.63 -4.81
N VAL A 111 -0.67 -5.07 -3.99
CA VAL A 111 -0.59 -3.67 -3.56
C VAL A 111 0.73 -3.42 -2.83
N LEU A 112 1.10 -4.29 -1.88
CA LEU A 112 2.34 -4.17 -1.11
C LEU A 112 3.58 -4.21 -2.01
N GLN A 113 3.64 -5.15 -2.95
CA GLN A 113 4.75 -5.23 -3.91
C GLN A 113 4.84 -3.95 -4.75
N PHE A 114 3.71 -3.47 -5.27
CA PHE A 114 3.66 -2.23 -6.05
C PHE A 114 4.10 -1.00 -5.26
N VAL A 115 3.58 -0.78 -4.04
CA VAL A 115 3.95 0.42 -3.26
C VAL A 115 5.39 0.36 -2.78
N ARG A 116 5.94 -0.83 -2.49
CA ARG A 116 7.36 -0.99 -2.17
C ARG A 116 8.25 -0.66 -3.36
N LEU A 117 7.86 -1.10 -4.57
CA LEU A 117 8.56 -0.72 -5.79
C LEU A 117 8.48 0.80 -6.02
N ALA A 118 7.31 1.40 -5.86
CA ALA A 118 7.12 2.84 -5.99
C ALA A 118 8.00 3.62 -5.00
N ASP A 119 8.08 3.19 -3.74
CA ASP A 119 8.96 3.77 -2.72
C ASP A 119 10.44 3.67 -3.12
N MET A 120 10.86 2.52 -3.67
CA MET A 120 12.21 2.30 -4.19
C MET A 120 12.52 3.27 -5.35
N CYS A 121 11.60 3.39 -6.29
CA CYS A 121 11.68 4.27 -7.45
C CYS A 121 11.33 5.73 -7.14
N ARG A 122 11.03 6.08 -5.87
CA ARG A 122 10.63 7.43 -5.44
C ARG A 122 9.47 8.00 -6.29
N VAL A 123 8.48 7.17 -6.57
CA VAL A 123 7.22 7.55 -7.21
C VAL A 123 6.16 7.68 -6.12
N THR A 124 5.40 8.77 -6.13
CA THR A 124 4.40 9.11 -5.11
C THR A 124 3.00 9.24 -5.73
N GLY A 125 2.01 9.58 -4.92
CA GLY A 125 0.64 9.92 -5.34
C GLY A 125 -0.34 8.74 -5.29
N MET A 126 0.15 7.51 -5.12
CA MET A 126 -0.68 6.30 -5.02
C MET A 126 -1.07 5.92 -3.60
N GLU A 127 -0.43 6.51 -2.59
CA GLU A 127 -0.37 5.97 -1.23
C GLU A 127 -1.77 5.88 -0.60
N GLU A 128 -2.53 6.99 -0.65
CA GLU A 128 -3.91 7.06 -0.14
C GLU A 128 -4.87 6.16 -0.94
N LEU A 129 -4.70 6.09 -2.27
CA LEU A 129 -5.55 5.26 -3.13
C LEU A 129 -5.34 3.78 -2.83
N MET A 130 -4.08 3.35 -2.68
CA MET A 130 -3.73 1.98 -2.35
C MET A 130 -4.18 1.61 -0.93
N ALA A 131 -4.00 2.53 0.02
CA ALA A 131 -4.47 2.36 1.39
C ALA A 131 -6.01 2.21 1.41
N GLY A 132 -6.75 3.10 0.75
CA GLY A 132 -8.21 3.03 0.63
C GLY A 132 -8.69 1.72 0.01
N ARG A 133 -7.99 1.22 -1.01
CA ARG A 133 -8.29 -0.09 -1.64
C ARG A 133 -8.10 -1.25 -0.65
N ILE A 134 -7.00 -1.28 0.10
CA ILE A 134 -6.77 -2.30 1.15
C ILE A 134 -7.87 -2.22 2.21
N LYS A 135 -8.21 -1.01 2.68
CA LYS A 135 -9.28 -0.80 3.65
C LYS A 135 -10.62 -1.37 3.15
N ALA A 136 -11.02 -1.04 1.92
CA ALA A 136 -12.26 -1.54 1.34
C ALA A 136 -12.31 -3.08 1.28
N MET A 137 -11.16 -3.71 0.99
CA MET A 137 -11.03 -5.17 0.91
C MET A 137 -11.17 -5.85 2.28
N ILE A 138 -10.51 -5.28 3.29
CA ILE A 138 -10.57 -5.79 4.67
C ILE A 138 -11.99 -5.64 5.22
N VAL A 139 -12.58 -4.43 5.10
CA VAL A 139 -13.92 -4.14 5.60
C VAL A 139 -14.99 -4.96 4.86
N GLY A 140 -14.86 -5.11 3.53
CA GLY A 140 -15.79 -5.89 2.71
C GLY A 140 -15.81 -7.39 3.03
N LYS A 141 -14.71 -7.94 3.56
CA LYS A 141 -14.61 -9.37 3.94
C LYS A 141 -14.71 -9.63 5.44
N ALA A 142 -14.83 -8.60 6.27
CA ALA A 142 -15.03 -8.77 7.69
C ALA A 142 -16.25 -9.67 7.96
N PRO A 143 -16.10 -10.81 8.65
CA PRO A 143 -17.21 -11.71 8.89
C PRO A 143 -18.20 -11.02 9.83
N MET A 144 -19.32 -10.52 9.31
CA MET A 144 -20.48 -10.18 10.14
C MET A 144 -21.08 -11.46 10.72
N LYS A 145 -20.49 -11.99 11.80
CA LYS A 145 -21.11 -13.08 12.57
C LYS A 145 -22.23 -12.50 13.44
N ALA A 146 -23.32 -12.06 12.81
CA ALA A 146 -24.57 -11.79 13.51
C ALA A 146 -25.27 -13.13 13.81
N LYS A 147 -24.84 -13.86 14.84
CA LYS A 147 -25.66 -14.96 15.37
C LYS A 147 -26.79 -14.36 16.20
N LYS A 148 -28.03 -14.64 15.77
CA LYS A 148 -29.34 -14.16 16.23
C LYS A 148 -29.69 -14.23 17.73
N ARG A 149 -28.76 -14.37 18.69
CA ARG A 149 -29.06 -14.36 20.14
C ARG A 149 -28.05 -13.65 21.06
N ALA A 150 -27.03 -13.00 20.53
CA ALA A 150 -26.21 -12.06 21.31
C ALA A 150 -25.96 -10.81 20.45
N ALA A 151 -26.21 -9.62 20.99
CA ALA A 151 -26.16 -8.34 20.29
C ALA A 151 -24.73 -7.87 19.93
N THR A 152 -23.81 -8.81 19.69
CA THR A 152 -22.37 -8.55 19.74
C THR A 152 -21.69 -9.15 18.51
N ALA A 153 -21.55 -8.36 17.45
CA ALA A 153 -20.81 -8.76 16.27
C ALA A 153 -19.30 -8.71 16.57
N PHE A 154 -18.61 -9.83 16.37
CA PHE A 154 -17.15 -9.87 16.39
C PHE A 154 -16.64 -9.57 14.98
N ILE A 155 -16.18 -8.35 14.74
CA ILE A 155 -15.45 -8.02 13.53
C ILE A 155 -14.02 -8.53 13.71
N VAL A 156 -13.62 -9.46 12.86
CA VAL A 156 -12.26 -10.01 12.83
C VAL A 156 -11.71 -9.78 11.43
N HIS A 157 -10.85 -8.76 11.29
CA HIS A 157 -10.17 -8.40 10.03
C HIS A 157 -9.13 -9.45 9.57
N ASN A 158 -8.99 -10.56 10.29
CA ASN A 158 -7.98 -11.59 10.08
C ASN A 158 -8.30 -12.56 8.92
N ALA A 159 -9.42 -12.39 8.21
CA ALA A 159 -9.80 -13.29 7.12
C ALA A 159 -8.95 -13.09 5.85
N CYS A 160 -8.30 -11.95 5.70
CA CYS A 160 -7.50 -11.63 4.50
C CYS A 160 -6.12 -11.03 4.81
N LEU A 161 -5.73 -10.96 6.09
CA LEU A 161 -4.45 -10.43 6.53
C LEU A 161 -3.57 -11.56 7.05
N THR A 162 -2.35 -11.66 6.50
CA THR A 162 -1.34 -12.62 6.93
C THR A 162 -0.20 -11.92 7.68
N SER A 163 0.59 -12.68 8.42
CA SER A 163 1.81 -12.17 9.06
C SER A 163 2.77 -11.57 8.02
N GLU A 164 2.83 -12.14 6.81
CA GLU A 164 3.64 -11.64 5.72
C GLU A 164 3.22 -10.23 5.28
N HIS A 165 1.90 -9.95 5.22
CA HIS A 165 1.42 -8.60 4.91
C HIS A 165 1.87 -7.58 5.95
N ILE A 166 1.80 -7.94 7.24
CA ILE A 166 2.25 -7.09 8.34
C ILE A 166 3.76 -6.84 8.22
N MET A 167 4.56 -7.89 8.02
CA MET A 167 6.02 -7.76 7.91
C MET A 167 6.43 -6.96 6.67
N SER A 168 5.76 -7.16 5.53
CA SER A 168 6.00 -6.40 4.30
C SER A 168 5.66 -4.92 4.47
N ALA A 169 4.57 -4.60 5.18
CA ALA A 169 4.16 -3.22 5.45
C ALA A 169 5.15 -2.44 6.32
N VAL A 170 5.85 -3.10 7.25
CA VAL A 170 6.87 -2.46 8.11
C VAL A 170 8.04 -1.91 7.29
N LEU A 171 8.32 -2.49 6.12
CA LEU A 171 9.40 -2.08 5.22
C LEU A 171 9.08 -0.76 4.50
N LEU A 172 7.82 -0.31 4.51
CA LEU A 172 7.44 1.02 4.09
C LEU A 172 7.83 2.06 5.15
N ARG A 173 8.02 3.31 4.74
CA ARG A 173 8.38 4.39 5.67
C ARG A 173 7.31 4.58 6.74
N ARG A 174 7.72 5.04 7.93
CA ARG A 174 6.78 5.35 9.01
C ARG A 174 5.79 6.43 8.57
N GLY A 175 4.51 6.23 8.88
CA GLY A 175 3.43 7.11 8.46
C GLY A 175 2.94 6.88 7.02
N HIS A 176 3.49 5.91 6.29
CA HIS A 176 2.96 5.53 4.97
C HIS A 176 1.50 5.03 5.12
N PRO A 177 0.53 5.57 4.37
CA PRO A 177 -0.90 5.23 4.50
C PRO A 177 -1.21 3.72 4.49
N VAL A 178 -0.61 2.96 3.56
CA VAL A 178 -0.75 1.48 3.51
C VAL A 178 -0.28 0.80 4.79
N ARG A 179 0.88 1.21 5.34
CA ARG A 179 1.42 0.68 6.60
C ARG A 179 0.47 0.96 7.75
N THR A 180 -0.01 2.20 7.87
CA THR A 180 -0.98 2.60 8.89
C THR A 180 -2.24 1.75 8.80
N ILE A 181 -2.86 1.60 7.63
CA ILE A 181 -4.11 0.85 7.48
C ILE A 181 -3.96 -0.63 7.87
N LEU A 182 -2.86 -1.27 7.49
CA LEU A 182 -2.61 -2.66 7.87
C LEU A 182 -2.40 -2.82 9.37
N THR A 183 -1.69 -1.87 10.01
CA THR A 183 -1.56 -1.85 11.48
C THR A 183 -2.90 -1.58 12.16
N THR A 184 -3.67 -0.60 11.69
CA THR A 184 -5.00 -0.26 12.22
C THR A 184 -5.93 -1.48 12.14
N ALA A 185 -5.89 -2.23 11.04
CA ALA A 185 -6.68 -3.44 10.86
C ALA A 185 -6.30 -4.58 11.82
N ALA A 186 -5.06 -4.61 12.32
CA ALA A 186 -4.60 -5.60 13.28
C ALA A 186 -5.12 -5.35 14.72
N VAL A 187 -5.50 -4.11 15.05
CA VAL A 187 -5.88 -3.69 16.41
C VAL A 187 -7.00 -4.54 17.02
N PRO A 188 -8.15 -4.77 16.37
CA PRO A 188 -9.23 -5.54 16.98
C PRO A 188 -8.83 -6.99 17.27
N ALA A 189 -8.05 -7.61 16.39
CA ALA A 189 -7.60 -8.99 16.57
C ALA A 189 -6.56 -9.09 17.70
N TYR A 190 -5.66 -8.11 17.81
CA TYR A 190 -4.70 -8.00 18.90
C TYR A 190 -5.40 -7.83 20.26
N LEU A 191 -6.31 -6.87 20.37
CA LEU A 191 -7.03 -6.60 21.63
C LEU A 191 -7.91 -7.76 22.09
N ASN A 192 -8.45 -8.54 21.16
CA ASN A 192 -9.41 -9.60 21.49
C ASN A 192 -8.76 -10.97 21.75
N ARG A 193 -7.68 -11.30 21.04
CA ARG A 193 -7.08 -12.64 21.08
C ARG A 193 -5.56 -12.66 21.14
N ALA A 194 -4.92 -11.50 21.35
CA ALA A 194 -3.48 -11.33 21.25
C ALA A 194 -2.91 -11.83 19.90
N ASN A 195 -3.73 -11.83 18.83
CA ASN A 195 -3.23 -12.08 17.49
C ASN A 195 -2.19 -11.02 17.13
N TYR A 196 -1.18 -11.41 16.36
CA TYR A 196 -0.05 -10.55 15.99
C TYR A 196 0.91 -10.19 17.13
N LEU A 197 0.76 -10.79 18.33
CA LEU A 197 1.72 -10.59 19.43
C LEU A 197 3.11 -11.11 19.06
N SER A 198 3.22 -12.29 18.43
CA SER A 198 4.49 -12.83 17.91
C SER A 198 5.17 -11.84 16.97
N GLU A 199 4.42 -11.32 16.01
CA GLU A 199 4.90 -10.37 15.01
C GLU A 199 5.35 -9.05 15.66
N ALA A 200 4.65 -8.60 16.71
CA ALA A 200 5.06 -7.43 17.48
C ALA A 200 6.35 -7.69 18.28
N LEU A 201 6.51 -8.88 18.85
CA LEU A 201 7.73 -9.26 19.59
C LEU A 201 8.94 -9.39 18.66
N GLU A 202 8.74 -9.92 17.45
CA GLU A 202 9.79 -10.12 16.46
C GLU A 202 10.15 -8.82 15.71
N ASN A 203 9.21 -7.88 15.60
CA ASN A 203 9.38 -6.66 14.84
C ASN A 203 9.02 -5.40 15.65
N CYS A 204 10.05 -4.74 16.18
CA CYS A 204 9.90 -3.48 16.92
C CYS A 204 9.23 -2.37 16.10
N GLY A 205 9.40 -2.37 14.78
CA GLY A 205 8.76 -1.41 13.88
C GLY A 205 7.25 -1.56 13.89
N PHE A 206 6.76 -2.80 13.79
CA PHE A 206 5.36 -3.11 13.90
C PHE A 206 4.82 -2.86 15.32
N ALA A 207 5.54 -3.27 16.36
CA ALA A 207 5.12 -3.06 17.75
C ALA A 207 4.86 -1.59 18.06
N VAL A 208 5.76 -0.70 17.62
CA VAL A 208 5.62 0.75 17.83
C VAL A 208 4.37 1.28 17.15
N ASP A 209 4.07 0.86 15.93
CA ASP A 209 2.86 1.32 15.23
C ASP A 209 1.61 0.73 15.85
N LEU A 210 1.63 -0.56 16.19
CA LEU A 210 0.50 -1.24 16.82
C LEU A 210 0.15 -0.57 18.16
N LEU A 211 1.13 -0.25 18.98
CA LEU A 211 0.90 0.45 20.25
C LEU A 211 0.31 1.85 20.05
N LYS A 212 0.73 2.59 19.02
CA LYS A 212 0.14 3.89 18.68
C LYS A 212 -1.32 3.73 18.26
N GLU A 213 -1.62 2.79 17.37
CA GLU A 213 -2.98 2.54 16.90
C GLU A 213 -3.89 2.02 18.03
N VAL A 214 -3.36 1.16 18.92
CA VAL A 214 -4.06 0.74 20.14
C VAL A 214 -4.34 1.94 21.05
N GLN A 215 -3.36 2.84 21.26
CA GLN A 215 -3.57 4.05 22.06
C GLN A 215 -4.65 4.98 21.46
N ILE A 216 -4.78 5.01 20.14
CA ILE A 216 -5.87 5.73 19.47
C ILE A 216 -7.21 5.04 19.74
N ALA A 217 -7.27 3.72 19.54
CA ALA A 217 -8.47 2.93 19.77
C ALA A 217 -8.96 2.98 21.22
N THR A 218 -8.05 3.06 22.21
CA THR A 218 -8.41 3.10 23.64
C THR A 218 -9.20 4.35 24.03
N LYS A 219 -9.11 5.43 23.26
CA LYS A 219 -9.91 6.64 23.47
C LYS A 219 -11.41 6.41 23.22
N SER A 220 -11.76 5.36 22.49
CA SER A 220 -13.15 4.98 22.19
C SER A 220 -13.73 3.94 23.16
N PHE A 221 -12.99 3.57 24.21
CA PHE A 221 -13.42 2.53 25.14
C PHE A 221 -14.69 2.92 25.87
N GLN A 222 -15.68 2.03 25.80
CA GLN A 222 -16.91 2.13 26.58
C GLN A 222 -17.07 0.84 27.36
N SER A 223 -17.21 0.96 28.68
CA SER A 223 -17.48 -0.17 29.57
C SER A 223 -18.98 -0.30 29.79
N ASP A 224 -19.48 -1.51 29.60
CA ASP A 224 -20.77 -1.97 30.14
C ASP A 224 -20.50 -2.94 31.30
N VAL A 225 -21.54 -3.33 32.04
CA VAL A 225 -21.48 -4.19 33.24
C VAL A 225 -20.83 -5.55 32.94
N SER A 226 -20.88 -6.03 31.69
CA SER A 226 -20.44 -7.38 31.30
C SER A 226 -19.44 -7.43 30.14
N PHE A 227 -19.10 -6.30 29.51
CA PHE A 227 -18.13 -6.27 28.41
C PHE A 227 -17.56 -4.88 28.17
N VAL A 228 -16.37 -4.83 27.56
CA VAL A 228 -15.77 -3.59 27.05
C VAL A 228 -16.00 -3.52 25.54
N THR A 229 -16.36 -2.35 25.03
CA THR A 229 -16.47 -2.09 23.59
C THR A 229 -15.51 -1.02 23.13
N ILE A 230 -15.15 -1.10 21.86
CA ILE A 230 -14.30 -0.16 21.16
C ILE A 230 -14.97 0.22 19.84
N GLN A 231 -14.69 1.41 19.34
CA GLN A 231 -14.95 1.75 17.94
C GLN A 231 -13.82 1.16 17.10
N ASP A 232 -14.16 0.34 16.10
CA ASP A 232 -13.21 -0.20 15.13
C ASP A 232 -12.52 0.96 14.41
N PRO A 233 -11.20 1.14 14.56
CA PRO A 233 -10.52 2.27 13.95
C PRO A 233 -10.50 2.16 12.42
N LEU A 234 -10.83 0.99 11.84
CA LEU A 234 -10.93 0.82 10.40
C LEU A 234 -12.35 1.06 9.86
N SER A 235 -13.39 0.43 10.43
CA SER A 235 -14.77 0.49 9.90
C SER A 235 -15.72 1.42 10.66
N ASP A 236 -15.29 2.02 11.77
CA ASP A 236 -16.12 2.79 12.72
C ASP A 236 -17.24 1.98 13.40
N ALA A 237 -17.33 0.67 13.14
CA ALA A 237 -18.30 -0.20 13.78
C ALA A 237 -17.91 -0.46 15.25
N ARG A 238 -18.90 -0.68 16.12
CA ARG A 238 -18.64 -1.07 17.51
C ARG A 238 -18.25 -2.54 17.60
N ILE A 239 -17.13 -2.83 18.27
CA ILE A 239 -16.61 -4.18 18.51
C ILE A 239 -16.55 -4.41 20.02
N SER A 240 -17.03 -5.56 20.49
CA SER A 240 -16.82 -5.98 21.87
C SER A 240 -15.54 -6.79 22.03
N LEU A 241 -14.79 -6.47 23.06
CA LEU A 241 -13.62 -7.20 23.49
C LEU A 241 -14.05 -8.35 24.41
N VAL A 242 -13.48 -9.54 24.20
CA VAL A 242 -13.66 -10.62 25.15
C VAL A 242 -12.75 -10.33 26.35
N CYS A 243 -13.35 -10.11 27.52
CA CYS A 243 -12.62 -10.16 28.77
C CYS A 243 -12.32 -11.64 29.06
N ASN A 244 -11.09 -12.07 28.83
CA ASN A 244 -10.64 -13.36 29.35
C ASN A 244 -10.37 -13.17 30.85
N GLU A 245 -11.12 -13.89 31.69
CA GLU A 245 -10.84 -14.05 33.12
C GLU A 245 -9.53 -14.82 33.35
#